data_AF-A0A0D2R3Y2-F1
#
_entry.id   AF-A0A0D2R3Y2-F1
#
_cell.length_a   1.000
_cell.length_b   1.000
_cell.length_c   1.000
_cell.angle_alpha   90.00
_cell.angle_beta   90.00
_cell.angle_gamma   90.00
#
_symmetry.space_group_name_H-M   'P 1'
#
loop_
_entity.id
_entity.type
_entity.pdbx_description
1 polymer ?
#
loop_
_entity_poly.entity_id
_entity_poly.type
_entity_poly.pdbx_seq_one_letter_code
_entity_poly.pdbx_strand_id
1 'polypeptide(L)'
;MQVQKMREEYSKLNRMEMSIWECCELLNEVVDDSDPDLDEPQIQHLLQSAEAVRKDYPNEDWLHLTALIHDLGKVLLLPKFGGLPQWAVVGDTFPLGCAFDEANIHHKYFKENPDYNNPSYNTKNGIYWDGCGLDNVTISWGHDDYMYLVAKENGTTLPSAGLFIIRYHSLYPLHTEEAYMQFLNDEDKENLKWLRIFNKYDLYSKSKVAVDVEKVKPYYLSLIEKYFPAKLKW
;
A
#
# COMPACT_ATOMS: atom_id res chain seq x y z
N MET A 1 13.20 2.51 -15.51
CA MET A 1 14.60 2.30 -15.08
C MET A 1 14.88 2.69 -13.61
N GLN A 2 14.10 3.58 -12.96
CA GLN A 2 14.28 3.90 -11.53
C GLN A 2 13.50 2.96 -10.59
N VAL A 3 12.21 2.69 -10.86
CA VAL A 3 11.39 1.78 -10.03
C VAL A 3 11.96 0.36 -9.94
N GLN A 4 12.44 -0.21 -11.05
CA GLN A 4 13.08 -1.54 -11.04
C GLN A 4 14.29 -1.59 -10.09
N LYS A 5 15.12 -0.53 -10.08
CA LYS A 5 16.28 -0.45 -9.17
C LYS A 5 15.84 -0.33 -7.70
N MET A 6 14.78 0.42 -7.43
CA MET A 6 14.19 0.49 -6.09
C MET A 6 13.71 -0.88 -5.65
N ARG A 7 12.92 -1.55 -6.49
CA ARG A 7 12.41 -2.89 -6.21
C ARG A 7 13.54 -3.90 -5.96
N GLU A 8 14.58 -3.90 -6.80
CA GLU A 8 15.77 -4.75 -6.63
C GLU A 8 16.55 -4.48 -5.34
N GLU A 9 16.66 -3.21 -4.93
CA GLU A 9 17.37 -2.84 -3.71
C GLU A 9 16.57 -3.23 -2.46
N TYR A 10 15.28 -2.92 -2.46
CA TYR A 10 14.42 -3.09 -1.29
C TYR A 10 13.85 -4.50 -1.14
N SER A 11 13.81 -5.32 -2.20
CA SER A 11 13.44 -6.74 -2.09
C SER A 11 14.47 -7.58 -1.32
N LYS A 12 15.65 -7.02 -1.02
CA LYS A 12 16.67 -7.70 -0.21
C LYS A 12 16.29 -7.80 1.27
N LEU A 13 15.40 -6.92 1.73
CA LEU A 13 14.88 -6.87 3.10
C LEU A 13 15.98 -7.01 4.17
N ASN A 14 17.01 -6.19 4.06
CA ASN A 14 18.22 -6.27 4.88
C ASN A 14 18.48 -4.99 5.68
N ARG A 15 17.45 -4.16 5.89
CA ARG A 15 17.51 -2.92 6.66
C ARG A 15 17.35 -3.20 8.14
N MET A 16 16.37 -4.02 8.51
CA MET A 16 16.03 -4.29 9.91
C MET A 16 15.35 -5.64 10.09
N GLU A 17 15.46 -6.21 11.29
CA GLU A 17 14.65 -7.34 11.72
C GLU A 17 13.75 -6.92 12.90
N MET A 18 12.43 -6.90 12.67
CA MET A 18 11.44 -6.50 13.68
C MET A 18 10.08 -7.14 13.41
N SER A 19 9.23 -7.19 14.44
CA SER A 19 7.84 -7.62 14.34
C SER A 19 6.98 -6.55 13.70
N ILE A 20 5.78 -6.94 13.24
CA ILE A 20 4.77 -5.99 12.74
C ILE A 20 4.45 -4.92 13.79
N TRP A 21 4.28 -5.30 15.07
CA TRP A 21 3.90 -4.35 16.11
C TRP A 21 5.02 -3.35 16.44
N GLU A 22 6.27 -3.79 16.46
CA GLU A 22 7.43 -2.88 16.59
C GLU A 22 7.48 -1.87 15.42
N CYS A 23 7.07 -2.28 14.21
CA CYS A 23 6.94 -1.39 13.07
C CYS A 23 5.82 -0.35 13.25
N CYS A 24 4.65 -0.78 13.75
CA CYS A 24 3.55 0.15 14.10
C CYS A 24 4.01 1.20 15.12
N GLU A 25 4.80 0.80 16.13
CA GLU A 25 5.34 1.71 17.13
C GLU A 25 6.39 2.65 16.53
N LEU A 26 7.24 2.15 15.61
CA LEU A 26 8.27 2.92 14.92
C LEU A 26 7.70 4.00 13.99
N LEU A 27 6.56 3.73 13.33
CA LEU A 27 5.92 4.71 12.45
C LEU A 27 5.43 5.98 13.16
N ASN A 28 5.37 6.01 14.49
CA ASN A 28 5.09 7.25 15.22
C ASN A 28 6.18 8.32 15.02
N GLU A 29 7.35 7.95 14.49
CA GLU A 29 8.42 8.89 14.09
C GLU A 29 8.20 9.51 12.69
N VAL A 30 7.17 9.08 11.95
CA VAL A 30 6.89 9.48 10.57
C VAL A 30 5.72 10.46 10.51
N VAL A 31 5.89 11.55 9.76
CA VAL A 31 4.82 12.47 9.35
C VAL A 31 4.59 12.29 7.85
N ASP A 32 3.34 12.14 7.42
CA ASP A 32 2.97 11.99 6.00
C ASP A 32 2.48 13.33 5.45
N ASP A 33 3.29 13.98 4.61
CA ASP A 33 2.97 15.30 4.05
C ASP A 33 1.96 15.24 2.90
N SER A 34 1.63 14.04 2.41
CA SER A 34 0.67 13.86 1.32
C SER A 34 -0.78 13.77 1.80
N ASP A 35 -0.97 13.44 3.08
CA ASP A 35 -2.28 13.29 3.70
C ASP A 35 -2.70 14.58 4.41
N PRO A 36 -3.66 15.36 3.86
CA PRO A 36 -4.10 16.61 4.47
C PRO A 36 -4.91 16.41 5.75
N ASP A 37 -5.29 15.18 6.10
CA ASP A 37 -6.20 14.85 7.19
C ASP A 37 -5.49 14.26 8.43
N LEU A 38 -4.17 14.05 8.38
CA LEU A 38 -3.42 13.31 9.40
C LEU A 38 -2.62 14.22 10.36
N ASP A 39 -3.30 14.77 11.38
CA ASP A 39 -2.67 15.50 12.50
C ASP A 39 -2.25 14.56 13.66
N GLU A 40 -2.59 13.27 13.61
CA GLU A 40 -2.39 12.27 14.68
C GLU A 40 -1.19 11.34 14.43
N PRO A 41 -0.61 10.71 15.48
CA PRO A 41 0.44 9.70 15.29
C PRO A 41 -0.02 8.57 14.37
N GLN A 42 0.86 8.10 13.48
CA GLN A 42 0.50 7.08 12.47
C GLN A 42 -0.15 5.83 13.06
N ILE A 43 0.25 5.38 14.25
CA ILE A 43 -0.38 4.20 14.88
C ILE A 43 -1.89 4.39 15.13
N GLN A 44 -2.35 5.62 15.37
CA GLN A 44 -3.77 5.91 15.53
C GLN A 44 -4.52 5.72 14.22
N HIS A 45 -3.98 6.20 13.09
CA HIS A 45 -4.55 5.95 11.76
C HIS A 45 -4.70 4.45 11.47
N LEU A 46 -3.62 3.68 11.68
CA LEU A 46 -3.64 2.23 11.48
C LEU A 46 -4.74 1.55 12.33
N LEU A 47 -4.84 1.92 13.60
CA LEU A 47 -5.81 1.34 14.53
C LEU A 47 -7.26 1.81 14.27
N GLN A 48 -7.46 3.06 13.85
CA GLN A 48 -8.76 3.60 13.48
C GLN A 48 -9.32 2.85 12.27
N SER A 49 -8.51 2.67 11.23
CA SER A 49 -8.84 1.86 10.06
C SER A 49 -9.18 0.42 10.46
N ALA A 50 -8.31 -0.22 11.24
CA ALA A 50 -8.50 -1.61 11.64
C ALA A 50 -9.74 -1.83 12.54
N GLU A 51 -9.99 -0.95 13.52
CA GLU A 51 -11.16 -1.07 14.40
C GLU A 51 -12.47 -0.74 13.68
N ALA A 52 -12.45 0.19 12.72
CA ALA A 52 -13.63 0.50 11.90
C ALA A 52 -14.01 -0.69 11.00
N VAL A 53 -13.02 -1.30 10.34
CA VAL A 53 -13.23 -2.55 9.58
C VAL A 53 -13.76 -3.64 10.51
N ARG A 54 -13.13 -3.84 11.67
CA ARG A 54 -13.51 -4.88 12.63
C ARG A 54 -14.95 -4.78 13.11
N LYS A 55 -15.46 -3.55 13.25
CA LYS A 55 -16.84 -3.30 13.66
C LYS A 55 -17.84 -3.78 12.60
N ASP A 56 -17.55 -3.53 11.33
CA ASP A 56 -18.49 -3.80 10.23
C ASP A 56 -18.32 -5.21 9.64
N TYR A 57 -17.12 -5.78 9.74
CA TYR A 57 -16.75 -7.09 9.19
C TYR A 57 -16.20 -8.05 10.26
N PRO A 58 -16.91 -8.31 11.38
CA PRO A 58 -16.35 -8.96 12.58
C PRO A 58 -15.78 -10.37 12.37
N ASN A 59 -16.11 -11.03 11.26
CA ASN A 59 -15.65 -12.38 10.92
C ASN A 59 -14.46 -12.39 9.92
N GLU A 60 -14.03 -11.23 9.41
CA GLU A 60 -12.96 -11.11 8.42
C GLU A 60 -11.66 -10.66 9.08
N ASP A 61 -11.13 -11.48 9.98
CA ASP A 61 -9.98 -11.12 10.81
C ASP A 61 -8.70 -10.80 10.00
N TRP A 62 -8.51 -11.43 8.85
CA TRP A 62 -7.45 -11.07 7.88
C TRP A 62 -7.59 -9.63 7.37
N LEU A 63 -8.81 -9.11 7.21
CA LEU A 63 -9.05 -7.75 6.74
C LEU A 63 -8.76 -6.73 7.84
N HIS A 64 -9.02 -7.08 9.10
CA HIS A 64 -8.65 -6.24 10.25
C HIS A 64 -7.13 -6.07 10.32
N LEU A 65 -6.39 -7.18 10.14
CA LEU A 65 -4.94 -7.12 10.11
C LEU A 65 -4.42 -6.38 8.88
N THR A 66 -5.02 -6.62 7.71
CA THR A 66 -4.67 -5.90 6.47
C THR A 66 -4.78 -4.39 6.68
N ALA A 67 -5.86 -3.94 7.32
CA ALA A 67 -6.06 -2.53 7.65
C ALA A 67 -5.06 -1.99 8.68
N LEU A 68 -4.62 -2.81 9.65
CA LEU A 68 -3.57 -2.39 10.57
C LEU A 68 -2.22 -2.18 9.85
N ILE A 69 -1.92 -2.96 8.81
CA ILE A 69 -0.57 -3.05 8.26
C ILE A 69 -0.35 -2.35 6.92
N HIS A 70 -1.42 -1.89 6.25
CA HIS A 70 -1.36 -1.36 4.88
C HIS A 70 -0.26 -0.29 4.69
N ASP A 71 -0.12 0.58 5.68
CA ASP A 71 0.76 1.75 5.65
C ASP A 71 2.17 1.51 6.22
N LEU A 72 2.48 0.29 6.68
CA LEU A 72 3.77 -0.01 7.31
C LEU A 72 4.97 0.17 6.37
N GLY A 73 4.73 0.23 5.06
CA GLY A 73 5.78 0.56 4.09
C GLY A 73 6.32 1.99 4.21
N LYS A 74 5.62 2.88 4.94
CA LYS A 74 6.06 4.27 5.18
C LYS A 74 7.35 4.36 5.99
N VAL A 75 7.83 3.27 6.59
CA VAL A 75 9.14 3.20 7.24
C VAL A 75 10.30 3.56 6.30
N LEU A 76 10.11 3.48 4.98
CA LEU A 76 11.08 3.95 3.98
C LEU A 76 11.49 5.43 4.14
N LEU A 77 10.65 6.24 4.80
CA LEU A 77 10.96 7.65 5.13
C LEU A 77 12.01 7.77 6.23
N LEU A 78 12.20 6.72 7.04
CA LEU A 78 13.15 6.76 8.14
C LEU A 78 14.58 6.52 7.64
N PRO A 79 15.59 7.23 8.19
CA PRO A 79 16.99 7.08 7.78
C PRO A 79 17.51 5.64 7.81
N LYS A 80 17.02 4.82 8.76
CA LYS A 80 17.41 3.40 8.89
C LYS A 80 16.98 2.53 7.72
N PHE A 81 15.95 2.95 6.99
CA PHE A 81 15.41 2.24 5.83
C PHE A 81 15.85 2.88 4.51
N GLY A 82 16.50 4.05 4.54
CA GLY A 82 17.00 4.74 3.37
C GLY A 82 16.72 6.23 3.37
N GLY A 83 15.77 6.70 4.19
CA GLY A 83 15.41 8.12 4.28
C GLY A 83 14.94 8.66 2.94
N LEU A 84 14.09 7.89 2.25
CA LEU A 84 13.60 8.29 0.94
C LEU A 84 12.76 9.57 1.04
N PRO A 85 12.74 10.40 -0.01
CA PRO A 85 11.85 11.56 -0.03
C PRO A 85 10.39 11.11 -0.09
N GLN A 86 9.47 11.90 0.48
CA GLN A 86 8.02 11.63 0.53
C GLN A 86 7.45 11.15 -0.81
N TRP A 87 7.76 11.85 -1.92
CA TRP A 87 7.26 11.51 -3.26
C TRP A 87 7.65 10.11 -3.77
N ALA A 88 8.65 9.47 -3.17
CA ALA A 88 9.08 8.12 -3.49
C ALA A 88 8.55 7.06 -2.49
N VAL A 89 7.67 7.45 -1.56
CA VAL A 89 7.11 6.58 -0.53
C VAL A 89 5.59 6.71 -0.46
N VAL A 90 5.04 7.92 -0.37
CA VAL A 90 3.62 8.19 -0.10
C VAL A 90 2.90 8.79 -1.32
N GLY A 91 1.57 8.85 -1.24
CA GLY A 91 0.69 9.41 -2.26
C GLY A 91 0.18 8.41 -3.29
N ASP A 92 -0.77 8.86 -4.10
CA ASP A 92 -1.40 8.04 -5.14
C ASP A 92 -0.37 7.42 -6.09
N THR A 93 -0.54 6.12 -6.35
CA THR A 93 0.28 5.37 -7.30
C THR A 93 -0.35 5.34 -8.68
N PHE A 94 0.46 5.03 -9.69
CA PHE A 94 0.02 4.95 -11.08
C PHE A 94 0.85 3.94 -11.88
N PRO A 95 0.29 3.33 -12.95
CA PRO A 95 1.06 2.48 -13.85
C PRO A 95 2.13 3.25 -14.62
N LEU A 96 3.30 2.65 -14.75
CA LEU A 96 4.41 3.08 -15.59
C LEU A 96 4.46 2.22 -16.85
N GLY A 97 5.11 2.70 -17.91
CA GLY A 97 5.27 1.91 -19.14
C GLY A 97 4.02 1.85 -20.04
N CYS A 98 2.97 2.60 -19.70
CA CYS A 98 1.81 2.91 -20.54
C CYS A 98 1.46 4.41 -20.43
N ALA A 99 0.48 4.87 -21.22
CA ALA A 99 0.05 6.25 -21.18
C ALA A 99 -0.54 6.59 -19.79
N PHE A 100 -0.20 7.78 -19.29
CA PHE A 100 -0.76 8.29 -18.04
C PHE A 100 -2.20 8.76 -18.28
N ASP A 101 -3.14 8.13 -17.59
CA ASP A 101 -4.57 8.47 -17.62
C ASP A 101 -4.85 9.79 -16.89
N GLU A 102 -5.84 10.57 -17.37
CA GLU A 102 -6.24 11.84 -16.78
C GLU A 102 -6.81 11.69 -15.35
N ALA A 103 -7.22 10.47 -14.97
CA ALA A 103 -7.61 10.11 -13.62
C ALA A 103 -6.46 10.20 -12.59
N ASN A 104 -5.20 10.21 -13.03
CA ASN A 104 -4.06 10.40 -12.12
C ASN A 104 -4.10 11.79 -11.49
N ILE A 105 -3.96 11.88 -10.16
CA ILE A 105 -3.95 13.17 -9.46
C ILE A 105 -2.85 14.07 -10.02
N HIS A 106 -3.19 15.34 -10.23
CA HIS A 106 -2.32 16.34 -10.85
C HIS A 106 -1.71 15.95 -12.21
N HIS A 107 -2.49 15.23 -13.06
CA HIS A 107 -2.11 14.77 -14.40
C HIS A 107 -1.26 15.74 -15.24
N LYS A 108 -1.53 17.05 -15.16
CA LYS A 108 -0.80 18.10 -15.88
C LYS A 108 0.73 18.04 -15.71
N TYR A 109 1.26 17.57 -14.58
CA TYR A 109 2.70 17.48 -14.33
C TYR A 109 3.36 16.30 -15.02
N PHE A 110 2.60 15.28 -15.44
CA PHE A 110 3.15 14.13 -16.16
C PHE A 110 3.77 14.48 -17.50
N LYS A 111 3.41 15.63 -18.10
CA LYS A 111 4.04 16.13 -19.35
C LYS A 111 5.55 16.34 -19.22
N GLU A 112 6.04 16.54 -18.00
CA GLU A 112 7.47 16.70 -17.70
C GLU A 112 8.18 15.36 -17.44
N ASN A 113 7.42 14.26 -17.28
CA ASN A 113 7.99 12.93 -17.12
C ASN A 113 8.59 12.46 -18.47
N PRO A 114 9.87 12.00 -18.50
CA PRO A 114 10.50 11.53 -19.74
C PRO A 114 9.75 10.38 -20.42
N ASP A 115 8.98 9.59 -19.67
CA ASP A 115 8.18 8.49 -20.21
C ASP A 115 6.92 8.96 -20.94
N TYR A 116 6.45 10.21 -20.73
CA TYR A 116 5.22 10.74 -21.33
C TYR A 116 5.29 10.78 -22.86
N ASN A 117 6.43 11.19 -23.42
CA ASN A 117 6.64 11.27 -24.87
C ASN A 117 7.38 10.04 -25.42
N ASN A 118 7.62 9.01 -24.61
CA ASN A 118 8.30 7.81 -25.06
C ASN A 118 7.38 7.00 -25.98
N PRO A 119 7.75 6.74 -27.25
CA PRO A 119 6.90 6.04 -28.21
C PRO A 119 6.55 4.60 -27.80
N SER A 120 7.33 4.00 -26.90
CA SER A 120 7.03 2.67 -26.36
C SER A 120 5.97 2.70 -25.25
N TYR A 121 5.76 3.85 -24.61
CA TYR A 121 4.90 3.97 -23.42
C TYR A 121 3.68 4.86 -23.67
N ASN A 122 3.73 5.79 -24.61
CA ASN A 122 2.69 6.81 -24.83
C ASN A 122 1.40 6.29 -25.50
N THR A 123 1.20 4.98 -25.56
CA THR A 123 -0.06 4.36 -26.01
C THR A 123 -0.85 3.84 -24.82
N LYS A 124 -2.16 3.60 -24.99
CA LYS A 124 -3.05 3.14 -23.92
C LYS A 124 -2.48 1.96 -23.11
N ASN A 125 -1.86 1.00 -23.78
CA ASN A 125 -1.28 -0.18 -23.12
C ASN A 125 0.24 -0.12 -23.01
N GLY A 126 0.91 0.73 -23.80
CA GLY A 126 2.37 0.79 -23.87
C GLY A 126 2.98 -0.60 -24.07
N ILE A 127 3.72 -1.08 -23.06
CA ILE A 127 4.38 -2.39 -23.07
C ILE A 127 3.51 -3.57 -22.60
N TYR A 128 2.27 -3.32 -22.19
CA TYR A 128 1.37 -4.34 -21.64
C TYR A 128 0.34 -4.85 -22.66
N TRP A 129 -0.38 -5.90 -22.30
CA TRP A 129 -1.52 -6.44 -23.04
C TRP A 129 -2.77 -6.51 -22.16
N ASP A 130 -3.95 -6.60 -22.78
CA ASP A 130 -5.21 -6.65 -22.04
C ASP A 130 -5.29 -7.91 -21.16
N GLY A 131 -5.72 -7.74 -19.92
CA GLY A 131 -5.85 -8.82 -18.94
C GLY A 131 -4.52 -9.44 -18.50
N CYS A 132 -3.41 -8.72 -18.63
CA CYS A 132 -2.09 -9.19 -18.20
C CYS A 132 -2.00 -9.48 -16.69
N GLY A 133 -2.88 -8.87 -15.90
CA GLY A 133 -2.86 -8.90 -14.45
C GLY A 133 -1.96 -7.82 -13.88
N LEU A 134 -2.38 -7.18 -12.78
CA LEU A 134 -1.61 -6.09 -12.16
C LEU A 134 -0.24 -6.53 -11.65
N ASP A 135 -0.05 -7.82 -11.39
CA ASP A 135 1.27 -8.39 -11.06
C ASP A 135 2.31 -8.20 -12.17
N ASN A 136 1.87 -8.09 -13.43
CA ASN A 136 2.72 -7.83 -14.59
C ASN A 136 2.85 -6.34 -14.92
N VAL A 137 2.08 -5.47 -14.25
CA VAL A 137 2.12 -4.03 -14.45
C VAL A 137 3.13 -3.42 -13.47
N THR A 138 4.02 -2.58 -13.98
CA THR A 138 4.93 -1.82 -13.13
C THR A 138 4.18 -0.61 -12.59
N ILE A 139 3.90 -0.60 -11.29
CA ILE A 139 3.32 0.54 -10.59
C ILE A 139 4.46 1.44 -10.07
N SER A 140 4.22 2.76 -9.95
CA SER A 140 5.13 3.67 -9.28
C SER A 140 5.54 3.14 -7.90
N TRP A 141 6.82 3.29 -7.54
CA TRP A 141 7.35 2.78 -6.28
C TRP A 141 6.83 3.57 -5.08
N GLY A 142 6.52 2.87 -3.98
CA GLY A 142 6.04 3.47 -2.75
C GLY A 142 5.86 2.46 -1.62
N HIS A 143 5.19 2.88 -0.54
CA HIS A 143 4.91 2.08 0.64
C HIS A 143 4.07 0.83 0.31
N ASP A 144 3.11 0.91 -0.61
CA ASP A 144 2.30 -0.23 -1.06
C ASP A 144 3.16 -1.43 -1.50
N ASP A 145 4.03 -1.18 -2.50
CA ASP A 145 4.81 -2.24 -3.14
C ASP A 145 5.90 -2.77 -2.18
N TYR A 146 6.46 -1.88 -1.35
CA TYR A 146 7.43 -2.30 -0.33
C TYR A 146 6.78 -3.15 0.76
N MET A 147 5.62 -2.76 1.30
CA MET A 147 4.93 -3.55 2.32
C MET A 147 4.44 -4.89 1.75
N TYR A 148 3.99 -4.91 0.49
CA TYR A 148 3.70 -6.16 -0.21
C TYR A 148 4.93 -7.08 -0.29
N LEU A 149 6.12 -6.55 -0.62
CA LEU A 149 7.36 -7.33 -0.63
C LEU A 149 7.70 -7.86 0.77
N VAL A 150 7.63 -7.02 1.81
CA VAL A 150 7.83 -7.43 3.20
C VAL A 150 6.90 -8.59 3.54
N ALA A 151 5.61 -8.48 3.22
CA ALA A 151 4.65 -9.51 3.56
C ALA A 151 4.90 -10.83 2.80
N LYS A 152 5.14 -10.73 1.48
CA LYS A 152 5.34 -11.89 0.60
C LYS A 152 6.62 -12.65 0.93
N GLU A 153 7.75 -11.95 1.04
CA GLU A 153 9.07 -12.58 1.23
C GLU A 153 9.26 -13.12 2.65
N ASN A 154 8.51 -12.60 3.63
CA ASN A 154 8.45 -13.19 4.99
C ASN A 154 7.42 -14.32 5.12
N GLY A 155 6.77 -14.73 4.02
CA GLY A 155 5.91 -15.91 4.00
C GLY A 155 4.61 -15.75 4.77
N THR A 156 3.96 -14.59 4.69
CA THR A 156 2.63 -14.38 5.27
C THR A 156 1.61 -15.41 4.81
N THR A 157 0.63 -15.70 5.66
CA THR A 157 -0.55 -16.53 5.33
C THR A 157 -1.80 -15.71 5.05
N LEU A 158 -1.68 -14.38 4.89
CA LEU A 158 -2.79 -13.54 4.45
C LEU A 158 -3.35 -14.04 3.11
N PRO A 159 -4.68 -13.95 2.89
CA PRO A 159 -5.28 -14.31 1.60
C PRO A 159 -4.84 -13.33 0.50
N SER A 160 -5.02 -13.73 -0.76
CA SER A 160 -4.65 -12.90 -1.92
C SER A 160 -5.34 -11.54 -1.90
N ALA A 161 -6.58 -11.45 -1.44
CA ALA A 161 -7.29 -10.18 -1.24
C ALA A 161 -6.56 -9.22 -0.28
N GLY A 162 -5.98 -9.71 0.82
CA GLY A 162 -5.23 -8.88 1.77
C GLY A 162 -3.94 -8.35 1.15
N LEU A 163 -3.21 -9.20 0.43
CA LEU A 163 -2.00 -8.80 -0.30
C LEU A 163 -2.30 -7.82 -1.44
N PHE A 164 -3.43 -8.00 -2.13
CA PHE A 164 -3.90 -7.11 -3.19
C PHE A 164 -4.24 -5.72 -2.64
N ILE A 165 -4.93 -5.66 -1.49
CA ILE A 165 -5.20 -4.40 -0.80
C ILE A 165 -3.88 -3.68 -0.48
N ILE A 166 -2.96 -4.35 0.22
CA ILE A 166 -1.67 -3.73 0.61
C ILE A 166 -0.95 -3.15 -0.61
N ARG A 167 -0.91 -3.88 -1.72
CA ARG A 167 -0.13 -3.49 -2.90
C ARG A 167 -0.76 -2.39 -3.76
N TYR A 168 -2.08 -2.20 -3.67
CA TYR A 168 -2.80 -1.35 -4.63
C TYR A 168 -3.77 -0.36 -3.96
N HIS A 169 -3.71 -0.18 -2.64
CA HIS A 169 -4.60 0.75 -1.92
C HIS A 169 -4.34 2.22 -2.21
N SER A 170 -3.15 2.56 -2.70
CA SER A 170 -2.85 3.89 -3.20
C SER A 170 -3.14 4.03 -4.71
N LEU A 171 -3.61 2.99 -5.41
CA LEU A 171 -3.88 3.05 -6.86
C LEU A 171 -5.27 3.64 -7.15
N TYR A 172 -5.51 4.86 -6.66
CA TYR A 172 -6.79 5.59 -6.77
C TYR A 172 -7.38 5.66 -8.18
N PRO A 173 -6.57 5.91 -9.23
CA PRO A 173 -7.07 5.89 -10.60
C PRO A 173 -7.80 4.58 -10.95
N LEU A 174 -7.37 3.45 -10.40
CA LEU A 174 -8.02 2.15 -10.62
C LEU A 174 -9.28 1.99 -9.78
N HIS A 175 -9.17 2.08 -8.46
CA HIS A 175 -10.26 1.64 -7.58
C HIS A 175 -11.35 2.69 -7.37
N THR A 176 -11.07 3.96 -7.66
CA THR A 176 -12.00 5.08 -7.53
C THR A 176 -12.51 5.56 -8.89
N GLU A 177 -11.61 5.77 -9.87
CA GLU A 177 -11.96 6.37 -11.18
C GLU A 177 -12.17 5.33 -12.30
N GLU A 178 -11.97 4.04 -12.02
CA GLU A 178 -12.09 2.94 -13.00
C GLU A 178 -11.15 3.07 -14.22
N ALA A 179 -10.04 3.79 -14.08
CA ALA A 179 -8.97 3.82 -15.06
C ALA A 179 -8.14 2.52 -15.01
N TYR A 180 -7.40 2.22 -16.08
CA TYR A 180 -6.51 1.04 -16.16
C TYR A 180 -7.17 -0.35 -16.03
N MET A 181 -8.50 -0.42 -16.04
CA MET A 181 -9.27 -1.67 -15.92
C MET A 181 -8.91 -2.71 -17.00
N GLN A 182 -8.35 -2.27 -18.14
CA GLN A 182 -7.89 -3.17 -19.20
C GLN A 182 -6.77 -4.12 -18.75
N PHE A 183 -6.03 -3.80 -17.69
CA PHE A 183 -4.94 -4.67 -17.22
C PHE A 183 -5.41 -5.77 -16.26
N LEU A 184 -6.62 -5.68 -15.70
CA LEU A 184 -7.09 -6.62 -14.68
C LEU A 184 -7.35 -8.01 -15.25
N ASN A 185 -6.76 -9.03 -14.63
CA ASN A 185 -7.18 -10.41 -14.83
C ASN A 185 -8.42 -10.74 -13.95
N ASP A 186 -8.89 -11.98 -13.97
CA ASP A 186 -10.10 -12.34 -13.22
C ASP A 186 -9.91 -12.35 -11.70
N GLU A 187 -8.71 -12.71 -11.21
CA GLU A 187 -8.39 -12.64 -9.78
C GLU A 187 -8.33 -11.18 -9.29
N ASP A 188 -7.73 -10.28 -10.08
CA ASP A 188 -7.66 -8.86 -9.75
C ASP A 188 -9.06 -8.24 -9.65
N LYS A 189 -9.99 -8.62 -10.54
CA LYS A 189 -11.39 -8.15 -10.49
C LYS A 189 -12.11 -8.60 -9.22
N GLU A 190 -11.84 -9.80 -8.74
CA GLU A 190 -12.41 -10.29 -7.47
C GLU A 190 -11.79 -9.56 -6.28
N ASN A 191 -10.47 -9.38 -6.27
CA ASN A 191 -9.77 -8.67 -5.20
C ASN A 191 -10.09 -7.16 -5.18
N LEU A 192 -10.37 -6.55 -6.33
CA LEU A 192 -10.78 -5.15 -6.43
C LEU A 192 -12.04 -4.84 -5.62
N LYS A 193 -12.94 -5.83 -5.46
CA LYS A 193 -14.14 -5.67 -4.61
C LYS A 193 -13.74 -5.43 -3.15
N TRP A 194 -12.76 -6.18 -2.65
CA TRP A 194 -12.22 -6.03 -1.30
C TRP A 194 -11.44 -4.73 -1.13
N LEU A 195 -10.66 -4.35 -2.14
CA LEU A 195 -9.97 -3.06 -2.15
C LEU A 195 -10.95 -1.87 -2.04
N ARG A 196 -12.04 -1.89 -2.80
CA ARG A 196 -13.09 -0.86 -2.70
C ARG A 196 -13.79 -0.83 -1.34
N ILE A 197 -13.87 -1.97 -0.64
CA ILE A 197 -14.36 -2.03 0.74
C ILE A 197 -13.33 -1.36 1.66
N PHE A 198 -12.08 -1.79 1.59
CA PHE A 198 -10.99 -1.28 2.42
C PHE A 198 -10.82 0.25 2.29
N ASN A 199 -10.82 0.79 1.07
CA ASN A 199 -10.59 2.20 0.79
C ASN A 199 -11.54 3.14 1.55
N LYS A 200 -12.77 2.69 1.87
CA LYS A 200 -13.71 3.48 2.68
C LYS A 200 -13.20 3.68 4.11
N TYR A 201 -12.54 2.68 4.66
CA TYR A 201 -12.02 2.72 6.02
C TYR A 201 -10.72 3.49 6.10
N ASP A 202 -9.83 3.30 5.13
CA ASP A 202 -8.58 4.07 5.03
C ASP A 202 -8.85 5.59 4.99
N LEU A 203 -9.80 6.01 4.15
CA LEU A 203 -10.16 7.43 4.03
C LEU A 203 -11.02 7.97 5.17
N TYR A 204 -12.10 7.26 5.53
CA TYR A 204 -13.19 7.83 6.33
C TYR A 204 -13.22 7.36 7.78
N SER A 205 -12.30 6.50 8.21
CA SER A 205 -12.18 6.12 9.63
C SER A 205 -11.38 7.13 10.46
N LYS A 206 -10.69 8.08 9.80
CA LYS A 206 -9.94 9.16 10.44
C LYS A 206 -10.85 9.92 11.39
N SER A 207 -10.52 9.86 12.67
CA SER A 207 -11.39 10.32 13.76
C SER A 207 -10.57 11.07 14.81
N LYS A 208 -11.16 12.11 15.41
CA LYS A 208 -10.56 12.78 16.58
C LYS A 208 -10.62 11.95 17.87
N VAL A 209 -11.25 10.78 17.82
CA VAL A 209 -11.37 9.87 18.96
C VAL A 209 -10.28 8.82 18.86
N ALA A 210 -9.24 8.99 19.67
CA ALA A 210 -8.12 8.04 19.73
C ALA A 210 -8.57 6.65 20.18
N VAL A 211 -7.97 5.62 19.58
CA VAL A 211 -8.10 4.23 19.98
C VAL A 211 -7.20 3.97 21.20
N ASP A 212 -7.76 3.30 22.21
CA ASP A 212 -7.02 2.82 23.37
C ASP A 212 -6.11 1.65 22.95
N VAL A 213 -4.85 1.99 22.68
CA VAL A 213 -3.83 1.06 22.14
C VAL A 213 -3.67 -0.16 23.04
N GLU A 214 -3.54 0.03 24.36
CA GLU A 214 -3.30 -1.07 25.30
C GLU A 214 -4.49 -2.04 25.36
N LYS A 215 -5.71 -1.52 25.20
CA LYS A 215 -6.92 -2.34 25.16
C LYS A 215 -7.00 -3.23 23.92
N VAL A 216 -6.59 -2.73 22.76
CA VAL A 216 -6.72 -3.44 21.47
C VAL A 216 -5.48 -4.24 21.09
N LYS A 217 -4.29 -3.88 21.61
CA LYS A 217 -3.00 -4.53 21.32
C LYS A 217 -3.03 -6.05 21.46
N PRO A 218 -3.61 -6.67 22.51
CA PRO A 218 -3.66 -8.13 22.62
C PRO A 218 -4.40 -8.80 21.45
N TYR A 219 -5.45 -8.17 20.93
CA TYR A 219 -6.20 -8.68 19.78
C TYR A 219 -5.32 -8.66 18.52
N TYR A 220 -4.70 -7.52 18.21
CA TYR A 220 -3.89 -7.40 17.00
C TYR A 220 -2.61 -8.22 17.05
N LEU A 221 -1.98 -8.38 18.22
CA LEU A 221 -0.87 -9.31 18.40
C LEU A 221 -1.28 -10.75 18.07
N SER A 222 -2.48 -11.18 18.45
CA SER A 222 -2.97 -12.53 18.10
C SER A 222 -3.18 -12.71 16.59
N LEU A 223 -3.58 -11.65 15.86
CA LEU A 223 -3.69 -11.70 14.40
C LEU A 223 -2.31 -11.71 13.75
N ILE A 224 -1.37 -10.90 14.25
CA ILE A 224 0.01 -10.90 13.77
C ILE A 224 0.62 -12.30 13.92
N GLU A 225 0.46 -12.95 15.08
CA GLU A 225 0.93 -14.31 15.31
C GLU A 225 0.27 -15.35 14.38
N LYS A 226 -1.02 -15.16 14.06
CA LYS A 226 -1.74 -16.03 13.12
C LYS A 226 -1.21 -15.93 11.69
N TYR A 227 -0.86 -14.72 11.23
CA TYR A 227 -0.62 -14.43 9.82
C TYR A 227 0.85 -14.21 9.43
N PHE A 228 1.72 -13.99 10.39
CA PHE A 228 3.13 -13.66 10.16
C PHE A 228 4.06 -14.38 11.13
N PRO A 229 5.33 -14.60 10.76
CA PRO A 229 6.35 -14.98 11.72
C PRO A 229 6.55 -13.88 12.78
N ALA A 230 7.05 -14.26 13.95
CA ALA A 230 7.24 -13.32 15.06
C ALA A 230 8.22 -12.16 14.74
N LYS A 231 9.20 -12.40 13.87
CA LYS A 231 10.16 -11.42 13.38
C LYS A 231 10.19 -11.47 11.85
N LEU A 232 10.15 -10.29 11.24
CA LEU A 232 10.22 -10.12 9.81
C LEU A 232 11.50 -9.40 9.44
N LYS A 233 11.98 -9.70 8.23
CA LYS A 233 13.00 -8.93 7.54
C LYS A 233 12.35 -7.77 6.80
N TRP A 234 12.89 -6.59 7.00
CA TRP A 234 12.45 -5.34 6.37
C TRP A 234 13.60 -4.73 5.56
#